data_AF-A0A1H2YYB8-F1
#
_entry.id   AF-A0A1H2YYB8-F1
#
_cell.length_a   1.000
_cell.length_b   1.000
_cell.length_c   1.000
_cell.angle_alpha   90.00
_cell.angle_beta   90.00
_cell.angle_gamma   90.00
#
_symmetry.space_group_name_H-M   'P 1'
#
loop_
_entity.id
_entity.type
_entity.pdbx_description
1 polymer ?
#
loop_
_entity_poly.entity_id
_entity_poly.type
_entity_poly.pdbx_seq_one_letter_code
_entity_poly.pdbx_strand_id
1 'polypeptide(L)'
;MKTKSVAQKLWNKTLRPTLYVTTQLLFFGGYSAYFLRANEPEKFAKFGAVIIAWAVLNIAFQRNRYSTALESWERSWAEWQYNHTAKAMEFRDRAITNTFNVHASQIAQINHKMGYENPFVENTPEAIREFAESVQIDQETADSFRQEQENFNEQFLEFQNRYKYSTRFQGDWSSLMWRLELLLVAVGTIQTAYGADFVIWFHNTF
;
A
#
# COMPACT_ATOMS: atom_id res chain seq x y z
N MET A 1 -6.44 10.59 -13.20
CA MET A 1 -5.39 10.00 -12.33
C MET A 1 -4.46 9.14 -13.18
N LYS A 2 -3.13 9.34 -13.12
CA LYS A 2 -2.17 8.61 -13.96
C LYS A 2 -2.03 7.17 -13.47
N THR A 3 -2.60 6.22 -14.23
CA THR A 3 -2.17 4.83 -14.21
C THR A 3 -0.65 4.83 -14.23
N LYS A 4 0.00 4.27 -13.20
CA LYS A 4 1.46 4.12 -13.20
C LYS A 4 1.82 3.42 -14.51
N SER A 5 2.58 4.10 -15.37
CA SER A 5 2.84 3.63 -16.72
C SER A 5 3.44 2.23 -16.68
N VAL A 6 3.24 1.43 -17.72
CA VAL A 6 3.86 0.09 -17.86
C VAL A 6 5.37 0.17 -17.54
N ALA A 7 6.02 1.27 -17.94
CA ALA A 7 7.41 1.56 -17.61
C ALA A 7 7.70 1.63 -16.10
N GLN A 8 6.83 2.25 -15.30
CA GLN A 8 7.01 2.34 -13.84
C GLN A 8 6.82 0.99 -13.14
N LYS A 9 5.95 0.12 -13.67
CA LYS A 9 5.81 -1.27 -13.19
C LYS A 9 7.06 -2.09 -13.53
N LEU A 10 7.56 -2.00 -14.76
CA LEU A 10 8.78 -2.69 -15.21
C LEU A 10 10.01 -2.22 -14.43
N TRP A 11 10.14 -0.91 -14.23
CA TRP A 11 11.21 -0.30 -13.44
C TRP A 11 11.25 -0.87 -12.02
N ASN A 12 10.11 -0.84 -11.32
CA ASN A 12 10.05 -1.28 -9.93
C ASN A 12 10.20 -2.79 -9.80
N LYS A 13 9.53 -3.58 -10.65
CA LYS A 13 9.46 -5.04 -10.51
C LYS A 13 10.74 -5.77 -10.95
N THR A 14 11.44 -5.25 -11.95
CA THR A 14 12.54 -6.00 -12.59
C THR A 14 13.83 -5.19 -12.64
N LEU A 15 13.79 -3.96 -13.15
CA LEU A 15 15.02 -3.24 -13.48
C LEU A 15 15.76 -2.75 -12.22
N ARG A 16 15.03 -2.14 -11.28
CA ARG A 16 15.60 -1.63 -10.03
C ARG A 16 16.20 -2.75 -9.15
N PRO A 17 15.53 -3.90 -8.92
CA PRO A 17 16.15 -5.01 -8.18
C PRO A 17 17.39 -5.56 -8.86
N THR A 18 17.32 -5.82 -10.16
CA THR A 18 18.44 -6.36 -10.91
C THR A 18 19.63 -5.42 -10.88
N LEU A 19 19.42 -4.12 -11.11
CA LEU A 19 20.50 -3.13 -11.03
C LEU A 19 21.12 -3.10 -9.65
N TYR A 20 20.31 -3.05 -8.59
CA TYR A 20 20.82 -3.00 -7.22
C TYR A 20 21.67 -4.21 -6.85
N VAL A 21 21.17 -5.41 -7.13
CA VAL A 21 21.90 -6.68 -6.90
C VAL A 21 23.19 -6.70 -7.73
N THR A 22 23.09 -6.37 -9.02
CA THR A 22 24.22 -6.43 -9.95
C THR A 22 25.32 -5.44 -9.55
N THR A 23 24.97 -4.20 -9.20
CA THR A 23 25.94 -3.20 -8.76
C THR A 23 26.71 -3.67 -7.52
N GLN A 24 26.05 -4.32 -6.57
CA GLN A 24 26.71 -4.81 -5.36
C GLN A 24 27.60 -6.01 -5.61
N LEU A 25 27.13 -6.96 -6.41
CA LEU A 25 27.92 -8.12 -6.79
C LEU A 25 29.14 -7.71 -7.62
N LEU A 26 28.99 -6.75 -8.53
CA LEU A 26 30.12 -6.21 -9.30
C LEU A 26 31.10 -5.44 -8.41
N PHE A 27 30.61 -4.65 -7.46
CA PHE A 27 31.47 -3.90 -6.55
C PHE A 27 32.25 -4.85 -5.64
N PHE A 28 31.56 -5.67 -4.83
CA PHE A 28 32.24 -6.55 -3.87
C PHE A 28 32.99 -7.69 -4.58
N GLY A 29 32.38 -8.34 -5.56
CA GLY A 29 33.03 -9.40 -6.33
C GLY A 29 34.21 -8.88 -7.15
N GLY A 30 34.09 -7.71 -7.76
CA GLY A 30 35.17 -7.10 -8.55
C GLY A 30 36.39 -6.73 -7.71
N TYR A 31 36.19 -6.08 -6.56
CA TYR A 31 37.29 -5.75 -5.64
C TYR A 31 37.90 -7.01 -5.00
N SER A 32 37.10 -8.00 -4.62
CA SER A 32 37.63 -9.29 -4.15
C SER A 32 38.47 -9.98 -5.23
N ALA A 33 38.01 -10.00 -6.49
CA ALA A 33 38.77 -10.57 -7.60
C ALA A 33 40.05 -9.78 -7.91
N TYR A 34 40.03 -8.45 -7.74
CA TYR A 34 41.21 -7.60 -7.88
C TYR A 34 42.28 -7.95 -6.84
N PHE A 35 41.92 -8.00 -5.54
CA PHE A 35 42.88 -8.35 -4.48
C PHE A 35 43.39 -9.78 -4.60
N LEU A 36 42.54 -10.70 -5.08
CA LEU A 36 42.97 -12.05 -5.45
C LEU A 36 44.04 -11.95 -6.54
N ARG A 37 43.75 -11.37 -7.71
CA ARG A 37 44.74 -11.27 -8.82
C ARG A 37 46.02 -10.50 -8.48
N ALA A 38 45.95 -9.54 -7.57
CA ALA A 38 47.11 -8.77 -7.13
C ALA A 38 48.01 -9.55 -6.15
N ASN A 39 47.63 -10.77 -5.77
CA ASN A 39 48.29 -11.59 -4.75
C ASN A 39 48.47 -10.86 -3.41
N GLU A 40 47.40 -10.21 -2.94
CA GLU A 40 47.39 -9.45 -1.68
C GLU A 40 46.54 -10.16 -0.62
N PRO A 41 47.05 -11.25 0.02
CA PRO A 41 46.27 -12.13 0.90
C PRO A 41 45.66 -11.39 2.08
N GLU A 42 46.43 -10.49 2.71
CA GLU A 42 45.93 -9.68 3.82
C GLU A 42 44.82 -8.72 3.40
N LYS A 43 44.96 -8.05 2.25
CA LYS A 43 43.95 -7.09 1.80
C LYS A 43 42.67 -7.79 1.37
N PHE A 44 42.79 -8.95 0.73
CA PHE A 44 41.66 -9.81 0.43
C PHE A 44 40.90 -10.21 1.70
N ALA A 45 41.60 -10.68 2.75
CA ALA A 45 40.96 -11.07 4.00
C ALA A 45 40.30 -9.88 4.74
N LYS A 46 41.00 -8.73 4.82
CA LYS A 46 40.50 -7.49 5.41
C LYS A 46 39.29 -6.95 4.65
N PHE A 47 39.25 -7.10 3.33
CA PHE A 47 38.10 -6.68 2.51
C PHE A 47 36.85 -7.50 2.82
N GLY A 48 36.98 -8.78 3.22
CA GLY A 48 35.87 -9.57 3.73
C GLY A 48 35.16 -8.89 4.92
N ALA A 49 35.90 -8.25 5.82
CA ALA A 49 35.33 -7.56 6.98
C ALA A 49 34.58 -6.29 6.56
N VAL A 50 35.03 -5.62 5.50
CA VAL A 50 34.33 -4.49 4.89
C VAL A 50 33.00 -4.94 4.29
N ILE A 51 32.97 -6.10 3.60
CA ILE A 51 31.74 -6.68 3.06
C ILE A 51 30.74 -6.95 4.20
N ILE A 52 31.19 -7.58 5.28
CA ILE A 52 30.34 -7.86 6.45
C ILE A 52 29.80 -6.57 7.06
N ALA A 53 30.68 -5.59 7.34
CA ALA A 53 30.28 -4.33 7.97
C ALA A 53 29.25 -3.58 7.12
N TRP A 54 29.45 -3.53 5.81
CA TRP A 54 28.49 -2.93 4.89
C TRP A 54 27.15 -3.68 4.88
N ALA A 55 27.17 -5.02 4.85
CA ALA A 55 25.95 -5.82 4.82
C ALA A 55 25.13 -5.68 6.10
N VAL A 56 25.77 -5.71 7.27
CA VAL A 56 25.11 -5.51 8.58
C VAL A 56 24.50 -4.13 8.70
N LEU A 57 25.23 -3.08 8.28
CA LEU A 57 24.69 -1.72 8.27
C LEU A 57 23.47 -1.61 7.35
N ASN A 58 23.50 -2.21 6.16
CA ASN A 58 22.36 -2.17 5.25
C ASN A 58 21.16 -2.95 5.79
N ILE A 59 21.35 -4.12 6.42
CA ILE A 59 20.25 -4.84 7.10
C ILE A 59 19.55 -3.92 8.09
N ALA A 60 20.31 -3.21 8.94
CA ALA A 60 19.75 -2.30 9.93
C ALA A 60 18.97 -1.13 9.28
N PHE A 61 19.57 -0.48 8.26
CA PHE A 61 18.92 0.62 7.56
C PHE A 61 17.67 0.18 6.78
N GLN A 62 17.71 -0.97 6.11
CA GLN A 62 16.59 -1.50 5.35
C GLN A 62 15.44 -1.91 6.27
N ARG A 63 15.75 -2.57 7.40
CA ARG A 63 14.74 -2.92 8.40
C ARG A 63 14.02 -1.67 8.93
N ASN A 64 14.77 -0.62 9.25
CA ASN A 64 14.17 0.63 9.73
C ASN A 64 13.26 1.26 8.64
N ARG A 65 13.76 1.37 7.40
CA ARG A 65 12.98 1.90 6.28
C ARG A 65 11.70 1.09 6.00
N TYR A 66 11.79 -0.23 6.08
CA TYR A 66 10.65 -1.12 5.90
C TYR A 66 9.63 -0.95 7.02
N SER A 67 10.06 -0.87 8.28
CA SER A 67 9.16 -0.62 9.42
C SER A 67 8.42 0.71 9.27
N THR A 68 9.14 1.80 9.00
CA THR A 68 8.52 3.12 8.83
C THR A 68 7.56 3.15 7.63
N ALA A 69 7.92 2.49 6.52
CA ALA A 69 7.04 2.39 5.36
C ALA A 69 5.77 1.59 5.69
N LEU A 70 5.91 0.46 6.39
CA LEU A 70 4.79 -0.38 6.82
C LEU A 70 3.85 0.39 7.74
N GLU A 71 4.38 1.05 8.78
CA GLU A 71 3.60 1.89 9.70
C GLU A 71 2.84 3.00 8.96
N SER A 72 3.50 3.67 8.01
CA SER A 72 2.85 4.72 7.21
C SER A 72 1.67 4.17 6.40
N TRP A 73 1.82 2.95 5.86
CA TRP A 73 0.78 2.31 5.07
C TRP A 73 -0.36 1.79 5.93
N GLU A 74 -0.07 1.21 7.09
CA GLU A 74 -1.08 0.79 8.06
C GLU A 74 -1.90 1.97 8.56
N ARG A 75 -1.25 3.11 8.83
CA ARG A 75 -1.95 4.36 9.18
C ARG A 75 -2.86 4.83 8.05
N SER A 76 -2.35 4.91 6.81
CA SER A 76 -3.17 5.30 5.66
C SER A 76 -4.32 4.32 5.40
N TRP A 77 -4.09 3.02 5.61
CA TRP A 77 -5.13 2.00 5.50
C TRP A 77 -6.23 2.20 6.54
N ALA A 78 -5.85 2.39 7.80
CA ALA A 78 -6.80 2.62 8.89
C ALA A 78 -7.63 3.89 8.67
N GLU A 79 -7.00 4.98 8.22
CA GLU A 79 -7.68 6.24 7.90
C GLU A 79 -8.69 6.07 6.76
N TRP A 80 -8.29 5.42 5.67
CA TRP A 80 -9.20 5.14 4.55
C TRP A 80 -10.35 4.21 4.96
N GLN A 81 -10.08 3.19 5.77
CA GLN A 81 -11.10 2.27 6.26
C GLN A 81 -12.11 2.98 7.17
N TYR A 82 -11.62 3.85 8.05
CA TYR A 82 -12.46 4.67 8.92
C TYR A 82 -13.34 5.61 8.10
N ASN A 83 -12.75 6.37 7.18
CA ASN A 83 -13.47 7.30 6.31
C ASN A 83 -14.49 6.55 5.43
N HIS A 84 -14.13 5.38 4.92
CA HIS A 84 -15.05 4.54 4.14
C HIS A 84 -16.25 4.08 4.96
N THR A 85 -16.00 3.59 6.18
CA THR A 85 -17.04 3.13 7.09
C THR A 85 -17.97 4.27 7.50
N ALA A 86 -17.40 5.43 7.86
CA ALA A 86 -18.18 6.61 8.23
C ALA A 86 -19.07 7.11 7.07
N LYS A 87 -18.51 7.19 5.86
CA LYS A 87 -19.26 7.61 4.67
C LYS A 87 -20.33 6.57 4.27
N ALA A 88 -20.03 5.28 4.42
CA ALA A 88 -21.01 4.21 4.19
C ALA A 88 -22.19 4.26 5.19
N MET A 89 -21.93 4.63 6.45
CA MET A 89 -22.98 4.89 7.44
C MET A 89 -23.83 6.10 7.03
N GLU A 90 -23.21 7.21 6.62
CA GLU A 90 -23.93 8.38 6.11
C GLU A 90 -24.84 8.02 4.92
N PHE A 91 -24.34 7.22 3.97
CA PHE A 91 -25.13 6.77 2.85
C PHE A 91 -26.32 5.90 3.29
N ARG A 92 -26.12 5.01 4.26
CA ARG A 92 -27.18 4.17 4.81
C ARG A 92 -28.23 5.01 5.55
N ASP A 93 -27.81 5.96 6.37
CA ASP A 93 -28.72 6.81 7.15
C ASP A 93 -29.58 7.68 6.23
N ARG A 94 -29.00 8.23 5.17
CA ARG A 94 -29.76 8.95 4.13
C ARG A 94 -30.76 8.05 3.41
N ALA A 95 -30.37 6.83 3.05
CA ALA A 95 -31.29 5.88 2.41
C ALA A 95 -32.47 5.49 3.31
N ILE A 96 -32.21 5.26 4.61
CA ILE A 96 -33.24 5.01 5.62
C ILE A 96 -34.16 6.22 5.76
N THR A 97 -33.58 7.42 5.89
CA THR A 97 -34.33 8.67 6.03
C THR A 97 -35.22 8.92 4.82
N ASN A 98 -34.70 8.71 3.60
CA ASN A 98 -35.48 8.87 2.38
C ASN A 98 -36.63 7.83 2.32
N THR A 99 -36.34 6.57 2.65
CA THR A 99 -37.38 5.52 2.70
C THR A 99 -38.47 5.85 3.71
N PHE A 100 -38.09 6.32 4.89
CA PHE A 100 -39.02 6.78 5.91
C PHE A 100 -39.86 7.96 5.41
N ASN A 101 -39.24 8.98 4.82
CA ASN A 101 -39.93 10.16 4.32
C ASN A 101 -40.94 9.82 3.21
N VAL A 102 -40.61 8.88 2.32
CA VAL A 102 -41.54 8.36 1.30
C VAL A 102 -42.76 7.71 1.92
N HIS A 103 -42.57 6.87 2.94
CA HIS A 103 -43.71 6.25 3.63
C HIS A 103 -44.51 7.24 4.47
N ALA A 104 -43.83 8.17 5.16
CA ALA A 104 -44.47 9.22 5.93
C ALA A 104 -45.34 10.11 5.04
N SER A 105 -44.86 10.48 3.84
CA SER A 105 -45.63 11.31 2.90
C SER A 105 -46.84 10.56 2.33
N GLN A 106 -46.71 9.26 2.04
CA GLN A 106 -47.84 8.41 1.64
C GLN A 106 -48.90 8.30 2.74
N ILE A 107 -48.49 8.03 3.98
CA ILE A 107 -49.41 7.93 5.12
C ILE A 107 -50.11 9.28 5.35
N ALA A 108 -49.37 10.39 5.28
CA ALA A 108 -49.91 11.73 5.40
C ALA A 108 -51.02 12.01 4.38
N GLN A 109 -50.78 11.67 3.10
CA GLN A 109 -51.77 11.81 2.03
C GLN A 109 -53.00 10.91 2.23
N ILE A 110 -52.81 9.68 2.72
CA ILE A 110 -53.92 8.75 2.99
C ILE A 110 -54.77 9.23 4.17
N ASN A 111 -54.15 9.61 5.29
CA ASN A 111 -54.86 10.06 6.48
C ASN A 111 -55.72 11.29 6.20
N HIS A 112 -55.18 12.24 5.43
CA HIS A 112 -55.94 13.41 4.99
C HIS A 112 -57.18 13.03 4.17
N LYS A 113 -57.03 12.12 3.20
CA LYS A 113 -58.17 11.62 2.41
C LYS A 113 -59.22 10.89 3.25
N MET A 114 -58.80 10.23 4.31
CA MET A 114 -59.68 9.47 5.22
C MET A 114 -60.27 10.35 6.34
N GLY A 115 -59.84 11.61 6.46
CA GLY A 115 -60.23 12.50 7.56
C GLY A 115 -59.63 12.10 8.92
N TYR A 116 -58.57 11.29 8.93
CA TYR A 116 -57.84 10.92 10.14
C TYR A 116 -56.74 11.92 10.46
N GLU A 117 -56.41 12.05 11.74
CA GLU A 117 -55.32 12.89 12.20
C GLU A 117 -53.97 12.39 11.65
N ASN A 118 -53.10 13.32 11.29
CA ASN A 118 -51.83 13.04 10.67
C ASN A 118 -50.70 13.16 11.72
N PRO A 119 -49.93 12.09 11.97
CA PRO A 119 -48.88 12.10 12.99
C PRO A 119 -47.58 12.78 12.55
N PHE A 120 -47.43 13.13 11.26
CA PHE A 120 -46.16 13.61 10.70
C PHE A 120 -46.18 15.09 10.32
N VAL A 121 -47.30 15.59 9.81
CA VAL A 121 -47.47 16.97 9.36
C VAL A 121 -48.88 17.46 9.69
N GLU A 122 -49.08 18.78 9.73
CA GLU A 122 -50.41 19.36 9.89
C GLU A 122 -51.37 18.84 8.81
N ASN A 123 -52.62 18.62 9.20
CA ASN A 123 -53.62 18.01 8.32
C ASN A 123 -54.25 19.03 7.35
N THR A 124 -53.44 19.95 6.82
CA THR A 124 -53.82 20.94 5.83
C THR A 124 -53.36 20.49 4.43
N PRO A 125 -54.14 20.80 3.38
CA PRO A 125 -53.75 20.48 2.01
C PRO A 125 -52.37 21.05 1.63
N GLU A 126 -52.06 22.25 2.12
CA GLU A 126 -50.82 22.96 1.85
C GLU A 126 -49.62 22.26 2.48
N ALA A 127 -49.68 21.90 3.77
CA ALA A 127 -48.58 21.25 4.48
C ALA A 127 -48.26 19.86 3.93
N ILE A 128 -49.29 19.10 3.53
CA ILE A 128 -49.11 17.77 2.93
C ILE A 128 -48.49 17.87 1.54
N ARG A 129 -48.87 18.88 0.76
CA ARG A 129 -48.29 19.13 -0.56
C ARG A 129 -46.82 19.53 -0.44
N GLU A 130 -46.48 20.46 0.44
CA GLU A 130 -45.08 20.87 0.66
C GLU A 130 -44.20 19.69 1.10
N PHE A 131 -44.71 18.85 2.00
CA PHE A 131 -44.00 17.65 2.43
C PHE A 131 -43.82 16.64 1.28
N ALA A 132 -44.86 16.42 0.47
CA ALA A 132 -44.75 15.54 -0.70
C ALA A 132 -43.75 16.08 -1.73
N GLU A 133 -43.75 17.40 -1.99
CA GLU A 133 -42.82 18.07 -2.89
C GLU A 133 -41.38 17.96 -2.38
N SER A 134 -41.11 18.15 -1.08
CA SER A 134 -39.77 17.98 -0.53
C SER A 134 -39.23 16.56 -0.70
N VAL A 135 -40.10 15.55 -0.47
CA VAL A 135 -39.71 14.14 -0.64
C VAL A 135 -39.49 13.81 -2.11
N GLN A 136 -40.26 14.41 -3.02
CA GLN A 136 -40.06 14.22 -4.45
C GLN A 136 -38.72 14.81 -4.92
N ILE A 137 -38.32 15.98 -4.42
CA ILE A 137 -37.00 16.58 -4.70
C ILE A 137 -35.87 15.64 -4.20
N ASP A 138 -36.03 15.06 -3.02
CA ASP A 138 -35.07 14.08 -2.47
C ASP A 138 -35.00 12.80 -3.33
N GLN A 139 -36.11 12.38 -3.93
CA GLN A 139 -36.13 11.26 -4.88
C GLN A 139 -35.46 11.62 -6.21
N GLU A 140 -35.68 12.83 -6.74
CA GLU A 140 -35.06 13.31 -7.97
C GLU A 140 -33.53 13.43 -7.84
N THR A 141 -33.04 13.68 -6.63
CA THR A 141 -31.60 13.68 -6.31
C THR A 141 -31.03 12.30 -5.97
N ALA A 142 -31.86 11.24 -5.91
CA ALA A 142 -31.41 9.90 -5.53
C ALA A 142 -30.40 9.30 -6.54
N ASP A 143 -30.52 9.64 -7.83
CA ASP A 143 -29.58 9.16 -8.85
C ASP A 143 -28.17 9.77 -8.69
N SER A 144 -28.09 11.07 -8.34
CA SER A 144 -26.80 11.71 -8.06
C SER A 144 -26.15 11.15 -6.80
N PHE A 145 -26.97 10.86 -5.79
CA PHE A 145 -26.55 10.18 -4.58
C PHE A 145 -26.02 8.77 -4.85
N ARG A 146 -26.71 7.97 -5.68
CA ARG A 146 -26.24 6.62 -6.06
C ARG A 146 -24.91 6.69 -6.80
N GLN A 147 -24.74 7.66 -7.71
CA GLN A 147 -23.47 7.91 -8.39
C GLN A 147 -22.36 8.30 -7.40
N GLU A 148 -22.65 9.13 -6.39
CA GLU A 148 -21.67 9.48 -5.34
C GLU A 148 -21.21 8.22 -4.60
N GLN A 149 -22.14 7.34 -4.22
CA GLN A 149 -21.85 6.08 -3.53
C GLN A 149 -21.02 5.12 -4.40
N GLU A 150 -21.38 4.94 -5.66
CA GLU A 150 -20.64 4.12 -6.63
C GLU A 150 -19.20 4.65 -6.80
N ASN A 151 -19.05 5.95 -7.06
CA ASN A 151 -17.75 6.61 -7.20
C ASN A 151 -16.87 6.45 -5.95
N PHE A 152 -17.47 6.57 -4.77
CA PHE A 152 -16.73 6.42 -3.51
C PHE A 152 -16.25 4.97 -3.29
N ASN A 153 -17.10 3.99 -3.63
CA ASN A 153 -16.73 2.57 -3.58
C ASN A 153 -15.63 2.23 -4.59
N GLU A 154 -15.68 2.78 -5.80
CA GLU A 154 -14.61 2.62 -6.80
C GLU A 154 -13.27 3.18 -6.32
N GLN A 155 -13.26 4.37 -5.72
CA GLN A 155 -12.05 4.98 -5.16
C GLN A 155 -11.46 4.11 -4.05
N PHE A 156 -12.30 3.55 -3.19
CA PHE A 156 -11.87 2.65 -2.13
C PHE A 156 -11.31 1.33 -2.68
N LEU A 157 -11.95 0.74 -3.70
CA LEU A 157 -11.44 -0.45 -4.39
C LEU A 157 -10.08 -0.18 -5.05
N GLU A 158 -9.92 0.99 -5.70
CA GLU A 158 -8.65 1.40 -6.29
C GLU A 158 -7.57 1.57 -5.21
N PHE A 159 -7.92 2.17 -4.07
CA PHE A 159 -7.02 2.25 -2.92
C PHE A 159 -6.61 0.87 -2.41
N GLN A 160 -7.55 -0.06 -2.21
CA GLN A 160 -7.26 -1.44 -1.79
C GLN A 160 -6.29 -2.14 -2.75
N ASN A 161 -6.52 -2.01 -4.05
CA ASN A 161 -5.67 -2.62 -5.06
C ASN A 161 -4.26 -2.02 -5.05
N ARG A 162 -4.15 -0.69 -4.91
CA ARG A 162 -2.86 0.00 -4.78
C ARG A 162 -2.11 -0.37 -3.50
N TYR A 163 -2.84 -0.50 -2.39
CA TYR A 163 -2.30 -0.93 -1.11
C TYR A 163 -1.74 -2.35 -1.21
N LYS A 164 -2.55 -3.32 -1.65
CA LYS A 164 -2.15 -4.72 -1.84
C LYS A 164 -0.93 -4.87 -2.76
N TYR A 165 -0.89 -4.10 -3.84
CA TYR A 165 0.27 -4.11 -4.74
C TYR A 165 1.53 -3.56 -4.08
N SER A 166 1.42 -2.43 -3.37
CA SER A 166 2.54 -1.77 -2.71
C SER A 166 3.12 -2.62 -1.58
N THR A 167 2.26 -3.20 -0.74
CA THR A 167 2.68 -4.07 0.38
C THR A 167 3.37 -5.32 -0.11
N ARG A 168 2.81 -6.00 -1.11
CA ARG A 168 3.43 -7.17 -1.73
C ARG A 168 4.78 -6.83 -2.36
N PHE A 169 4.85 -5.74 -3.13
CA PHE A 169 6.09 -5.33 -3.77
C PHE A 169 7.20 -5.03 -2.76
N GLN A 170 6.92 -4.29 -1.69
CA GLN A 170 7.94 -4.04 -0.67
C GLN A 170 8.29 -5.28 0.15
N GLY A 171 7.33 -6.18 0.41
CA GLY A 171 7.63 -7.46 1.05
C GLY A 171 8.60 -8.29 0.22
N ASP A 172 8.32 -8.44 -1.07
CA ASP A 172 9.19 -9.16 -2.02
C ASP A 172 10.59 -8.48 -2.10
N TRP A 173 10.62 -7.15 -2.17
CA TRP A 173 11.86 -6.35 -2.17
C TRP A 173 12.68 -6.55 -0.90
N SER A 174 12.05 -6.43 0.27
CA SER A 174 12.72 -6.58 1.57
C SER A 174 13.27 -7.99 1.75
N SER A 175 12.54 -9.01 1.30
CA SER A 175 12.99 -10.40 1.32
C SER A 175 14.20 -10.64 0.42
N LEU A 176 14.20 -10.10 -0.80
CA LEU A 176 15.35 -10.17 -1.71
C LEU A 176 16.59 -9.51 -1.09
N MET A 177 16.41 -8.30 -0.55
CA MET A 177 17.46 -7.52 0.10
C MET A 177 18.09 -8.30 1.26
N TRP A 178 17.26 -8.84 2.15
CA TRP A 178 17.73 -9.59 3.30
C TRP A 178 18.54 -10.83 2.89
N ARG A 179 18.08 -11.56 1.86
CA ARG A 179 18.83 -12.72 1.32
C ARG A 179 20.18 -12.31 0.75
N LEU A 180 20.23 -11.20 0.00
CA LEU A 180 21.47 -10.68 -0.57
C LEU A 180 22.45 -10.27 0.52
N GLU A 181 21.97 -9.55 1.53
CA GLU A 181 22.80 -9.08 2.64
C GLU A 181 23.34 -10.26 3.47
N LEU A 182 22.51 -11.28 3.74
CA LEU A 182 22.98 -12.51 4.37
C LEU A 182 24.03 -13.25 3.54
N LEU A 183 23.86 -13.32 2.22
CA LEU A 183 24.86 -13.89 1.32
C LEU A 183 26.18 -13.12 1.43
N LEU A 184 26.13 -11.79 1.44
CA LEU A 184 27.32 -10.95 1.60
C LEU A 184 27.97 -11.15 2.97
N VAL A 185 27.20 -11.30 4.06
CA VAL A 185 27.75 -11.65 5.37
C VAL A 185 28.46 -13.00 5.32
N ALA A 186 27.85 -14.02 4.71
CA ALA A 186 28.45 -15.34 4.59
C ALA A 186 29.75 -15.31 3.78
N VAL A 187 29.72 -14.68 2.59
CA VAL A 187 30.89 -14.52 1.72
C VAL A 187 31.99 -13.73 2.44
N GLY A 188 31.64 -12.59 3.04
CA GLY A 188 32.58 -11.77 3.79
C GLY A 188 33.20 -12.52 4.97
N THR A 189 32.42 -13.35 5.67
CA THR A 189 32.92 -14.18 6.80
C THR A 189 33.92 -15.22 6.31
N ILE A 190 33.61 -15.92 5.22
CA ILE A 190 34.54 -16.89 4.61
C ILE A 190 35.82 -16.17 4.14
N GLN A 191 35.66 -15.03 3.48
CA GLN A 191 36.77 -14.22 2.97
C GLN A 191 37.64 -13.68 4.12
N THR A 192 37.07 -13.28 5.25
CA THR A 192 37.84 -12.82 6.41
C THR A 192 38.54 -13.96 7.15
N ALA A 193 37.85 -15.08 7.34
CA ALA A 193 38.39 -16.20 8.11
C ALA A 193 39.50 -16.96 7.36
N TYR A 194 39.31 -17.18 6.05
CA TYR A 194 40.17 -18.07 5.25
C TYR A 194 40.78 -17.38 4.03
N GLY A 195 40.56 -16.08 3.83
CA GLY A 195 40.95 -15.40 2.60
C GLY A 195 42.45 -15.37 2.36
N ALA A 196 43.27 -15.22 3.41
CA ALA A 196 44.71 -15.19 3.25
C ALA A 196 45.24 -16.54 2.73
N ASP A 197 44.82 -17.65 3.36
CA ASP A 197 45.19 -19.00 2.96
C ASP A 197 44.66 -19.34 1.56
N PHE A 198 43.43 -18.90 1.25
CA PHE A 198 42.83 -19.10 -0.07
C PHE A 198 43.62 -18.40 -1.18
N VAL A 199 44.05 -17.16 -0.97
CA VAL A 199 44.84 -16.40 -1.96
C VAL A 199 46.19 -17.07 -2.19
N ILE A 200 46.86 -17.50 -1.12
CA ILE A 200 48.15 -18.20 -1.20
C ILE A 200 47.98 -19.53 -1.95
N TRP A 201 46.98 -20.33 -1.59
CA TRP A 201 46.66 -21.59 -2.29
C TRP A 201 46.37 -21.36 -3.78
N PHE A 202 45.60 -20.33 -4.12
CA PHE A 202 45.21 -20.02 -5.49
C PHE A 202 46.43 -19.77 -6.40
N HIS A 203 47.39 -18.93 -5.97
CA HIS A 203 48.59 -18.63 -6.76
C HIS A 203 49.65 -19.73 -6.74
N ASN A 204 49.62 -20.61 -5.74
CA ASN A 204 50.50 -21.78 -5.73
C ASN A 204 49.99 -22.91 -6.63
N THR A 205 48.69 -22.89 -6.98
CA THR A 205 48.04 -23.95 -7.77
C THR A 205 47.85 -23.56 -9.24
N PHE A 206 47.57 -22.28 -9.51
CA PHE A 206 47.28 -21.73 -10.84
C PHE A 206 48.26 -20.63 -11.21
#